data_AF-A0A644SPR2-F1
#
_entry.id   AF-A0A644SPR2-F1
#
_cell.length_a   1.000
_cell.length_b   1.000
_cell.length_c   1.000
_cell.angle_alpha   90.00
_cell.angle_beta   90.00
_cell.angle_gamma   90.00
#
_symmetry.space_group_name_H-M   'P 1'
#
loop_
_entity.id
_entity.type
_entity.pdbx_description
1 polymer ?
#
loop_
_entity_poly.entity_id
_entity_poly.type
_entity_poly.pdbx_seq_one_letter_code
_entity_poly.pdbx_strand_id
1 'polypeptide(L)'
;MTGTLVKENKRDFKCLKTFVYLSVRQNFMKILIQITLMTFLLFFSNCSKLDRKNHKQKETLLIATQNFNNIKEVKRTLTIFSDSTYTFIENLREPNHNKDETFEGLLKINKNSIKFHPFELYFNKAETAVLKNGFIEFIDGENPDRMKIEKTKLPVKNNLNLDKFPNYAVFTFNKNFDNGEWQQDYSNYDLNTRELSVIDQIFQKEFLKIKKLRNFDEYLKQIVAVKNSRNEILIQARFFCKTSFLLESYQYYESDMHDGGNCNIYLEFNLTTRKFNFINIAGMA
;
A
#
# COMPACT_ATOMS: atom_id res chain seq x y z
N MET A 1 24.59 -116.64 -20.60
CA MET A 1 25.28 -115.37 -20.35
C MET A 1 24.27 -114.23 -20.43
N THR A 2 24.36 -113.35 -19.46
CA THR A 2 23.47 -112.25 -19.06
C THR A 2 23.24 -111.18 -20.13
N GLY A 3 21.98 -110.82 -20.38
CA GLY A 3 21.58 -109.60 -21.09
C GLY A 3 21.05 -108.56 -20.09
N THR A 4 21.78 -107.46 -19.91
CA THR A 4 21.47 -106.40 -18.95
C THR A 4 20.74 -105.24 -19.65
N LEU A 5 19.64 -104.82 -19.04
CA LEU A 5 18.79 -103.68 -19.41
C LEU A 5 19.55 -102.33 -19.44
N VAL A 6 19.39 -101.56 -20.52
CA VAL A 6 19.64 -100.11 -20.52
C VAL A 6 18.32 -99.41 -20.19
N LYS A 7 18.22 -98.90 -18.96
CA LYS A 7 17.13 -98.03 -18.51
C LYS A 7 17.44 -96.60 -18.98
N GLU A 8 16.67 -96.09 -19.93
CA GLU A 8 16.78 -94.71 -20.39
C GLU A 8 16.48 -93.69 -19.29
N ASN A 9 17.27 -92.62 -19.31
CA ASN A 9 17.49 -91.67 -18.24
C ASN A 9 16.36 -90.61 -18.19
N LYS A 10 15.27 -90.89 -17.49
CA LYS A 10 14.13 -89.95 -17.28
C LYS A 10 14.43 -88.73 -16.39
N ARG A 11 15.63 -88.60 -15.79
CA ARG A 11 15.97 -87.49 -14.88
C ARG A 11 16.36 -86.19 -15.58
N ASP A 12 16.97 -86.25 -16.77
CA ASP A 12 17.55 -85.06 -17.39
C ASP A 12 16.51 -84.09 -17.98
N PHE A 13 15.34 -84.59 -18.40
CA PHE A 13 14.27 -83.74 -18.94
C PHE A 13 13.55 -82.86 -17.90
N LYS A 14 13.57 -83.23 -16.62
CA LYS A 14 12.87 -82.48 -15.55
C LYS A 14 13.67 -81.26 -15.08
N CYS A 15 15.00 -81.35 -15.09
CA CYS A 15 15.87 -80.21 -14.79
C CYS A 15 15.85 -79.16 -15.91
N LEU A 16 15.86 -79.58 -17.19
CA LEU A 16 15.85 -78.66 -18.32
C LEU A 16 14.57 -77.80 -18.36
N LYS A 17 13.40 -78.40 -18.11
CA LYS A 17 12.12 -77.65 -18.06
C LYS A 17 12.08 -76.63 -16.94
N THR A 18 12.63 -76.96 -15.77
CA THR A 18 12.67 -76.03 -14.62
C THR A 18 13.63 -74.87 -14.87
N PHE A 19 14.77 -75.11 -15.52
CA PHE A 19 15.76 -74.08 -15.85
C PHE A 19 15.26 -73.11 -16.92
N VAL A 20 14.60 -73.61 -17.97
CA VAL A 20 13.96 -72.78 -19.00
C VAL A 20 12.82 -71.95 -18.39
N TYR A 21 12.00 -72.53 -17.50
CA TYR A 21 10.91 -71.81 -16.85
C TYR A 21 11.40 -70.67 -15.93
N LEU A 22 12.48 -70.90 -15.17
CA LEU A 22 13.09 -69.87 -14.32
C LEU A 22 13.76 -68.76 -15.13
N SER A 23 14.42 -69.11 -16.25
CA SER A 23 15.02 -68.15 -17.17
C SER A 23 13.97 -67.27 -17.87
N VAL A 24 12.89 -67.87 -18.36
CA VAL A 24 11.76 -67.15 -18.97
C VAL A 24 11.08 -66.24 -17.95
N ARG A 25 10.88 -66.71 -16.71
CA ARG A 25 10.26 -65.91 -15.64
C ARG A 25 11.12 -64.72 -15.21
N GLN A 26 12.44 -64.87 -15.16
CA GLN A 26 13.36 -63.75 -14.89
C GLN A 26 13.34 -62.70 -16.01
N ASN A 27 13.32 -63.14 -17.27
CA ASN A 27 13.22 -62.22 -18.40
C ASN A 27 11.86 -61.50 -18.44
N PHE A 28 10.77 -62.20 -18.09
CA PHE A 28 9.44 -61.61 -18.03
C PHE A 28 9.32 -60.56 -16.91
N MET A 29 9.90 -60.81 -15.74
CA MET A 29 9.95 -59.83 -14.65
C MET A 29 10.78 -58.58 -15.01
N LYS A 30 11.92 -58.76 -15.70
CA LYS A 30 12.73 -57.62 -16.18
C LYS A 30 11.95 -56.76 -17.18
N ILE A 31 11.21 -57.38 -18.10
CA ILE A 31 10.35 -56.67 -19.06
C ILE A 31 9.24 -55.91 -18.34
N LEU A 32 8.58 -56.52 -17.35
CA LEU A 32 7.53 -55.86 -16.56
C LEU A 32 8.06 -54.64 -15.78
N ILE A 33 9.24 -54.76 -15.18
CA ILE A 33 9.92 -53.65 -14.48
C ILE A 33 10.30 -52.55 -15.48
N GLN A 34 10.79 -52.90 -16.67
CA GLN A 34 11.12 -51.93 -17.71
C GLN A 34 9.88 -51.17 -18.20
N ILE A 35 8.76 -51.86 -18.42
CA ILE A 35 7.50 -51.26 -18.86
C ILE A 35 6.95 -50.32 -17.77
N THR A 36 6.98 -50.72 -16.50
CA THR A 36 6.53 -49.88 -15.38
C THR A 36 7.41 -48.66 -15.16
N LEU A 37 8.74 -48.79 -15.35
CA LEU A 37 9.65 -47.64 -15.28
C LEU A 37 9.40 -46.66 -16.44
N MET A 38 9.13 -47.19 -17.63
CA MET A 38 8.89 -46.38 -18.83
C MET A 38 7.53 -45.64 -18.77
N THR A 39 6.48 -46.27 -18.25
CA THR A 39 5.20 -45.59 -17.99
C THR A 39 5.32 -44.55 -16.89
N PHE A 40 6.10 -44.79 -15.82
CA PHE A 40 6.34 -43.81 -14.77
C PHE A 40 7.08 -42.56 -15.32
N LEU A 41 8.09 -42.74 -16.18
CA LEU A 41 8.79 -41.63 -16.86
C LEU A 41 7.90 -40.83 -17.82
N LEU A 42 6.90 -41.46 -18.45
CA LEU A 42 5.92 -40.77 -19.29
C LEU A 42 4.95 -39.90 -18.48
N PHE A 43 4.69 -40.22 -17.21
CA PHE A 43 3.89 -39.36 -16.33
C PHE A 43 4.62 -38.06 -15.93
N PHE A 44 5.96 -38.05 -15.84
CA PHE A 44 6.72 -36.84 -15.51
C PHE A 44 6.96 -35.91 -16.70
N SER A 45 6.87 -36.40 -17.93
CA SER A 45 7.11 -35.59 -19.14
C SER A 45 5.92 -34.74 -19.57
N ASN A 46 4.73 -34.93 -18.98
CA ASN A 46 3.55 -34.11 -19.23
C ASN A 46 3.40 -32.89 -18.29
N CYS A 47 4.35 -32.65 -17.39
CA CYS A 47 4.28 -31.54 -16.41
C CYS A 47 5.04 -30.26 -16.84
N SER A 48 5.46 -30.15 -18.11
CA SER A 48 6.26 -29.00 -18.59
C SER A 48 5.51 -28.02 -19.52
N LYS A 49 4.19 -28.18 -19.68
CA LYS A 49 3.36 -27.33 -20.56
C LYS A 49 2.32 -26.47 -19.85
N LEU A 50 2.37 -26.33 -18.52
CA LEU A 50 1.39 -25.52 -17.78
C LEU A 50 1.76 -24.02 -17.63
N ASP A 51 2.99 -23.59 -17.97
CA ASP A 51 3.47 -22.23 -17.67
C ASP A 51 3.61 -21.30 -18.89
N ARG A 52 2.94 -21.60 -20.00
CA ARG A 52 2.72 -20.61 -21.07
C ARG A 52 1.26 -20.17 -21.14
N LYS A 53 0.70 -19.74 -20.01
CA LYS A 53 -0.35 -18.74 -20.09
C LYS A 53 0.28 -17.50 -20.69
N ASN A 54 -0.25 -17.04 -21.82
CA ASN A 54 0.00 -15.71 -22.37
C ASN A 54 0.05 -14.72 -21.19
N HIS A 55 1.23 -14.22 -20.84
CA HIS A 55 1.37 -13.06 -19.97
C HIS A 55 0.74 -11.91 -20.76
N LYS A 56 -0.59 -11.77 -20.69
CA LYS A 56 -1.22 -10.48 -20.94
C LYS A 56 -0.49 -9.52 -20.02
N GLN A 57 0.25 -8.58 -20.61
CA GLN A 57 0.93 -7.54 -19.87
C GLN A 57 -0.10 -6.90 -18.94
N LYS A 58 0.09 -7.05 -17.62
CA LYS A 58 -0.86 -6.55 -16.64
C LYS A 58 -0.97 -5.05 -16.78
N GLU A 59 -2.18 -4.56 -16.95
CA GLU A 59 -2.44 -3.15 -17.25
C GLU A 59 -2.28 -2.32 -15.97
N THR A 60 -1.60 -1.17 -16.05
CA THR A 60 -1.50 -0.24 -14.93
C THR A 60 -2.81 0.50 -14.71
N LEU A 61 -3.42 0.32 -13.54
CA LEU A 61 -4.64 1.00 -13.12
C LEU A 61 -4.38 2.30 -12.36
N LEU A 62 -3.34 2.34 -11.52
CA LEU A 62 -3.01 3.52 -10.73
C LEU A 62 -1.50 3.63 -10.52
N ILE A 63 -0.98 4.87 -10.58
CA ILE A 63 0.36 5.26 -10.17
C ILE A 63 0.21 6.42 -9.20
N ALA A 64 0.73 6.26 -8.00
CA ALA A 64 0.83 7.34 -7.02
C ALA A 64 2.28 7.50 -6.56
N THR A 65 2.67 8.74 -6.30
CA THR A 65 4.04 9.08 -5.91
C THR A 65 4.08 9.96 -4.67
N GLN A 66 5.17 9.84 -3.92
CA GLN A 66 5.51 10.71 -2.82
C GLN A 66 7.00 10.98 -2.96
N ASN A 67 7.33 12.24 -3.30
CA ASN A 67 8.70 12.67 -3.56
C ASN A 67 9.00 13.92 -2.75
N PHE A 68 10.10 13.89 -2.01
CA PHE A 68 10.65 15.09 -1.40
C PHE A 68 12.17 15.00 -1.25
N ASN A 69 12.83 16.11 -1.55
CA ASN A 69 14.27 16.30 -1.59
C ASN A 69 14.66 17.34 -0.54
N ASN A 70 15.05 16.87 0.64
CA ASN A 70 15.61 17.74 1.68
C ASN A 70 16.94 17.15 2.19
N ILE A 71 17.17 17.14 3.51
CA ILE A 71 18.30 16.46 4.18
C ILE A 71 18.35 14.97 3.81
N LYS A 72 17.19 14.41 3.45
CA LYS A 72 16.97 13.07 2.94
C LYS A 72 16.18 13.20 1.64
N GLU A 73 16.59 12.45 0.61
CA GLU A 73 15.79 12.28 -0.60
C GLU A 73 14.94 11.01 -0.42
N VAL A 74 13.62 11.19 -0.52
CA VAL A 74 12.64 10.11 -0.46
C VAL A 74 11.88 10.10 -1.76
N LYS A 75 11.92 8.97 -2.46
CA LYS A 75 11.14 8.73 -3.68
C LYS A 75 10.37 7.44 -3.53
N ARG A 76 9.05 7.54 -3.40
CA ARG A 76 8.15 6.40 -3.28
C ARG A 76 7.18 6.36 -4.45
N THR A 77 6.97 5.17 -4.99
CA THR A 77 6.01 4.93 -6.07
C THR A 77 5.17 3.70 -5.75
N LEU A 78 3.85 3.88 -5.70
CA LEU A 78 2.88 2.79 -5.66
C LEU A 78 2.26 2.61 -7.05
N THR A 79 2.37 1.41 -7.59
CA THR A 79 1.73 1.01 -8.85
C THR A 79 0.73 -0.12 -8.59
N ILE A 80 -0.52 0.07 -9.02
CA ILE A 80 -1.57 -0.95 -8.94
C ILE A 80 -1.93 -1.45 -10.33
N PHE A 81 -2.06 -2.76 -10.47
CA PHE A 81 -2.30 -3.42 -11.75
C PHE A 81 -3.71 -4.03 -11.84
N SER A 82 -4.14 -4.32 -13.07
CA SER A 82 -5.47 -4.87 -13.39
C SER A 82 -5.72 -6.28 -12.88
N ASP A 83 -4.67 -7.00 -12.49
CA ASP A 83 -4.73 -8.35 -11.95
C ASP A 83 -4.78 -8.38 -10.41
N SER A 84 -5.09 -7.25 -9.78
CA SER A 84 -5.16 -7.09 -8.32
C SER A 84 -3.83 -7.26 -7.59
N THR A 85 -2.71 -7.12 -8.31
CA THR A 85 -1.37 -6.99 -7.73
C THR A 85 -0.97 -5.53 -7.58
N TYR A 86 -0.01 -5.26 -6.70
CA TYR A 86 0.68 -3.96 -6.62
C TYR A 86 2.18 -4.13 -6.49
N THR A 87 2.90 -3.07 -6.83
CA THR A 87 4.32 -2.89 -6.53
C THR A 87 4.49 -1.54 -5.82
N PHE A 88 5.20 -1.52 -4.70
CA PHE A 88 5.62 -0.32 -4.00
C PHE A 88 7.15 -0.24 -4.01
N ILE A 89 7.70 0.84 -4.53
CA ILE A 89 9.15 1.07 -4.61
C ILE A 89 9.48 2.25 -3.70
N GLU A 90 10.41 2.06 -2.77
CA GLU A 90 11.00 3.12 -1.95
C GLU A 90 12.47 3.27 -2.29
N ASN A 91 12.89 4.50 -2.62
CA ASN A 91 14.29 4.87 -2.70
C ASN A 91 14.52 5.98 -1.68
N LEU A 92 15.36 5.69 -0.70
CA LEU A 92 15.76 6.58 0.37
C LEU A 92 17.26 6.84 0.25
N ARG A 93 17.64 8.11 0.23
CA ARG A 93 19.01 8.58 0.23
C ARG A 93 19.22 9.53 1.40
N GLU A 94 20.16 9.20 2.27
CA GLU A 94 20.56 10.00 3.44
C GLU A 94 22.09 10.12 3.46
N PRO A 95 22.67 11.10 4.18
CA PRO A 95 24.12 11.34 4.16
C PRO A 95 24.99 10.12 4.49
N ASN A 96 24.48 9.20 5.30
CA ASN A 96 25.18 8.01 5.78
C ASN A 96 24.41 6.70 5.57
N HIS A 97 23.25 6.75 4.90
CA HIS A 97 22.40 5.59 4.71
C HIS A 97 21.62 5.68 3.41
N ASN A 98 21.68 4.62 2.61
CA ASN A 98 20.92 4.49 1.38
C ASN A 98 20.12 3.19 1.46
N LYS A 99 18.87 3.24 1.03
CA LYS A 99 17.94 2.12 1.09
C LYS A 99 17.06 2.12 -0.15
N ASP A 100 17.10 1.02 -0.88
CA ASP A 100 16.24 0.77 -2.04
C ASP A 100 15.44 -0.50 -1.76
N GLU A 101 14.12 -0.36 -1.68
CA GLU A 101 13.21 -1.46 -1.38
C GLU A 101 12.11 -1.55 -2.42
N THR A 102 11.69 -2.79 -2.68
CA THR A 102 10.54 -3.09 -3.51
C THR A 102 9.68 -4.11 -2.80
N PHE A 103 8.40 -3.77 -2.63
CA PHE A 103 7.39 -4.63 -2.06
C PHE A 103 6.38 -4.96 -3.13
N GLU A 104 5.97 -6.23 -3.18
CA GLU A 104 4.89 -6.69 -4.04
C GLU A 104 3.85 -7.36 -3.18
N GLY A 105 2.59 -7.25 -3.59
CA GLY A 105 1.50 -7.87 -2.87
C GLY A 105 0.21 -7.90 -3.65
N LEU A 106 -0.83 -8.37 -2.98
CA LEU A 106 -2.18 -8.43 -3.52
C LEU A 106 -3.04 -7.37 -2.83
N LEU A 107 -4.11 -7.00 -3.52
CA LEU A 107 -5.10 -6.07 -3.01
C LEU A 107 -6.49 -6.39 -3.55
N LYS A 108 -7.50 -5.74 -2.99
CA LYS A 108 -8.87 -5.74 -3.49
C LYS A 108 -9.30 -4.31 -3.71
N ILE A 109 -9.88 -4.03 -4.86
CA ILE A 109 -10.38 -2.71 -5.23
C ILE A 109 -11.90 -2.73 -5.15
N ASN A 110 -12.47 -1.78 -4.42
CA ASN A 110 -13.91 -1.55 -4.38
C ASN A 110 -14.19 -0.05 -4.51
N LYS A 111 -14.64 0.37 -5.70
CA LYS A 111 -14.82 1.79 -6.05
C LYS A 111 -13.53 2.58 -5.79
N ASN A 112 -13.58 3.54 -4.88
CA ASN A 112 -12.47 4.40 -4.49
C ASN A 112 -11.71 3.86 -3.26
N SER A 113 -11.97 2.65 -2.80
CA SER A 113 -11.27 2.01 -1.69
C SER A 113 -10.38 0.87 -2.18
N ILE A 114 -9.20 0.78 -1.59
CA ILE A 114 -8.22 -0.28 -1.80
C ILE A 114 -8.00 -0.97 -0.46
N LYS A 115 -8.06 -2.30 -0.46
CA LYS A 115 -7.71 -3.12 0.70
C LYS A 115 -6.52 -4.01 0.38
N PHE A 116 -5.43 -3.86 1.10
CA PHE A 116 -4.25 -4.73 1.01
C PHE A 116 -4.55 -6.08 1.68
N HIS A 117 -4.17 -7.18 1.04
CA HIS A 117 -4.50 -8.53 1.50
C HIS A 117 -3.51 -9.54 0.91
N PRO A 118 -3.14 -10.65 1.60
CA PRO A 118 -3.50 -11.01 2.97
C PRO A 118 -2.76 -10.22 4.05
N PHE A 119 -1.76 -9.43 3.66
CA PHE A 119 -0.96 -8.61 4.57
C PHE A 119 -1.22 -7.13 4.32
N GLU A 120 -1.03 -6.35 5.37
CA GLU A 120 -0.94 -4.90 5.34
C GLU A 120 0.14 -4.40 4.37
N LEU A 121 0.02 -3.15 3.93
CA LEU A 121 1.09 -2.50 3.18
C LEU A 121 2.31 -2.32 4.09
N TYR A 122 3.45 -2.91 3.71
CA TYR A 122 4.64 -2.92 4.56
C TYR A 122 5.13 -1.51 4.94
N PHE A 123 4.98 -0.54 4.04
CA PHE A 123 5.44 0.84 4.18
C PHE A 123 4.93 1.55 5.45
N ASN A 124 3.63 1.47 5.72
CA ASN A 124 3.00 2.20 6.82
C ASN A 124 1.94 1.37 7.57
N LYS A 125 1.95 0.05 7.35
CA LYS A 125 1.06 -0.91 8.01
C LYS A 125 -0.42 -0.70 7.74
N ALA A 126 -0.76 0.05 6.68
CA ALA A 126 -2.15 0.27 6.32
C ALA A 126 -2.76 -0.99 5.71
N GLU A 127 -3.94 -1.39 6.20
CA GLU A 127 -4.78 -2.38 5.54
C GLU A 127 -5.63 -1.75 4.45
N THR A 128 -5.99 -0.48 4.61
CA THR A 128 -6.96 0.22 3.77
C THR A 128 -6.44 1.57 3.31
N ALA A 129 -6.67 1.85 2.03
CA ALA A 129 -6.47 3.16 1.45
C ALA A 129 -7.71 3.64 0.71
N VAL A 130 -7.85 4.96 0.59
CA VAL A 130 -8.95 5.61 -0.15
C VAL A 130 -8.40 6.58 -1.18
N LEU A 131 -9.00 6.56 -2.37
CA LEU A 131 -8.71 7.48 -3.45
C LEU A 131 -9.60 8.72 -3.30
N LYS A 132 -9.00 9.83 -2.88
CA LYS A 132 -9.72 11.05 -2.54
C LYS A 132 -8.89 12.29 -2.86
N ASN A 133 -9.54 13.31 -3.43
CA ASN A 133 -8.96 14.63 -3.69
C ASN A 133 -7.59 14.62 -4.42
N GLY A 134 -7.39 13.70 -5.35
CA GLY A 134 -6.12 13.55 -6.08
C GLY A 134 -5.02 12.79 -5.33
N PHE A 135 -5.32 12.18 -4.18
CA PHE A 135 -4.39 11.39 -3.38
C PHE A 135 -4.93 9.97 -3.13
N ILE A 136 -4.01 9.04 -2.90
CA ILE A 136 -4.29 7.81 -2.15
C ILE A 136 -3.94 8.07 -0.69
N GLU A 137 -4.94 8.03 0.19
CA GLU A 137 -4.80 8.27 1.63
C GLU A 137 -4.88 6.95 2.39
N PHE A 138 -3.91 6.68 3.25
CA PHE A 138 -3.86 5.47 4.07
C PHE A 138 -4.54 5.74 5.41
N ILE A 139 -5.74 5.20 5.61
CA ILE A 139 -6.66 5.65 6.67
C ILE A 139 -6.55 4.87 7.99
N ASP A 140 -5.85 3.75 7.98
CA ASP A 140 -5.66 2.86 9.11
C ASP A 140 -4.18 2.47 9.33
N GLY A 141 -3.26 3.17 8.67
CA GLY A 141 -1.82 3.00 8.88
C GLY A 141 -1.36 3.58 10.23
N GLU A 142 -0.11 3.27 10.58
CA GLU A 142 0.53 3.75 11.82
C GLU A 142 0.60 5.28 11.91
N ASN A 143 0.71 5.97 10.77
CA ASN A 143 0.75 7.43 10.70
C ASN A 143 -0.12 7.93 9.53
N PRO A 144 -0.68 9.16 9.62
CA PRO A 144 -1.35 9.81 8.50
C PRO A 144 -0.35 10.03 7.35
N ASP A 145 -0.48 9.24 6.30
CA ASP A 145 0.35 9.33 5.10
C ASP A 145 -0.55 9.25 3.86
N ARG A 146 -0.10 9.90 2.79
CA ARG A 146 -0.75 9.84 1.49
C ARG A 146 0.23 10.08 0.36
N MET A 147 -0.12 9.56 -0.81
CA MET A 147 0.66 9.73 -2.03
C MET A 147 -0.19 10.43 -3.08
N LYS A 148 0.44 11.31 -3.87
CA LYS A 148 -0.24 12.03 -4.95
C LYS A 148 -0.51 11.07 -6.10
N ILE A 149 -1.74 11.06 -6.62
CA ILE A 149 -2.10 10.26 -7.78
C ILE A 149 -1.59 10.97 -9.03
N GLU A 150 -0.62 10.37 -9.71
CA GLU A 150 -0.08 10.87 -10.98
C GLU A 150 -0.89 10.33 -12.18
N LYS A 151 -1.41 9.11 -12.06
CA LYS A 151 -2.20 8.46 -13.10
C LYS A 151 -3.21 7.51 -12.46
N THR A 152 -4.45 7.52 -12.93
CA THR A 152 -5.46 6.56 -12.47
C THR A 152 -6.54 6.28 -13.52
N LYS A 153 -7.01 5.04 -13.57
CA LYS A 153 -8.26 4.59 -14.20
C LYS A 153 -9.33 4.25 -13.17
N LEU A 154 -8.98 4.25 -11.89
CA LEU A 154 -9.86 3.98 -10.77
C LEU A 154 -10.67 5.25 -10.42
N PRO A 155 -11.92 5.10 -9.96
CA PRO A 155 -12.73 6.24 -9.54
C PRO A 155 -12.12 6.90 -8.30
N VAL A 156 -11.94 8.21 -8.35
CA VAL A 156 -11.42 9.03 -7.25
C VAL A 156 -12.54 9.94 -6.73
N LYS A 157 -12.76 9.95 -5.40
CA LYS A 157 -13.74 10.84 -4.78
C LYS A 157 -13.14 12.24 -4.63
N ASN A 158 -13.51 13.17 -5.49
CA ASN A 158 -13.00 14.55 -5.44
C ASN A 158 -14.08 15.50 -4.97
N ASN A 159 -13.99 15.94 -3.71
CA ASN A 159 -14.84 16.99 -3.14
C ASN A 159 -14.14 18.37 -3.17
N LEU A 160 -12.81 18.36 -3.24
CA LEU A 160 -11.95 19.53 -3.25
C LEU A 160 -11.26 19.69 -4.61
N ASN A 161 -11.17 20.94 -5.05
CA ASN A 161 -10.25 21.38 -6.09
C ASN A 161 -9.06 22.10 -5.41
N LEU A 162 -8.00 21.35 -5.11
CA LEU A 162 -6.82 21.86 -4.41
C LEU A 162 -5.93 22.75 -5.30
N ASP A 163 -6.09 22.72 -6.62
CA ASP A 163 -5.36 23.62 -7.53
C ASP A 163 -5.70 25.09 -7.27
N LYS A 164 -6.90 25.36 -6.71
CA LYS A 164 -7.32 26.70 -6.27
C LYS A 164 -6.71 27.13 -4.94
N PHE A 165 -6.04 26.22 -4.23
CA PHE A 165 -5.51 26.41 -2.89
C PHE A 165 -4.06 25.87 -2.79
N PRO A 166 -3.09 26.46 -3.51
CA PRO A 166 -1.76 25.88 -3.71
C PRO A 166 -0.94 25.73 -2.42
N ASN A 167 -1.30 26.40 -1.33
CA ASN A 167 -0.62 26.29 -0.03
C ASN A 167 -1.39 25.42 0.98
N TYR A 168 -2.47 24.75 0.56
CA TYR A 168 -3.29 23.91 1.43
C TYR A 168 -3.03 22.42 1.23
N ALA A 169 -3.11 21.70 2.34
CA ALA A 169 -3.14 20.26 2.43
C ALA A 169 -4.29 19.88 3.35
N VAL A 170 -5.29 19.16 2.85
CA VAL A 170 -6.48 18.79 3.64
C VAL A 170 -6.45 17.31 3.95
N PHE A 171 -6.23 16.93 5.20
CA PHE A 171 -6.07 15.55 5.64
C PHE A 171 -7.40 14.98 6.17
N THR A 172 -7.49 13.65 6.12
CA THR A 172 -8.55 12.88 6.75
C THR A 172 -8.12 12.58 8.19
N PHE A 173 -8.99 12.87 9.16
CA PHE A 173 -8.77 12.60 10.58
C PHE A 173 -8.54 11.10 10.80
N ASN A 174 -7.46 10.75 11.51
CA ASN A 174 -7.10 9.38 11.80
C ASN A 174 -7.18 9.14 13.30
N LYS A 175 -8.23 8.46 13.76
CA LYS A 175 -8.47 8.18 15.18
C LYS A 175 -7.32 7.44 15.89
N ASN A 176 -6.53 6.64 15.16
CA ASN A 176 -5.42 5.91 15.76
C ASN A 176 -4.24 6.83 16.08
N PHE A 177 -4.13 7.95 15.35
CA PHE A 177 -3.08 8.95 15.52
C PHE A 177 -3.57 10.14 16.36
N ASP A 178 -4.79 10.62 16.10
CA ASP A 178 -5.43 11.74 16.76
C ASP A 178 -6.19 11.26 18.02
N ASN A 179 -5.44 10.90 19.06
CA ASN A 179 -5.92 10.17 20.23
C ASN A 179 -6.11 11.02 21.49
N GLY A 180 -6.29 12.34 21.36
CA GLY A 180 -6.58 13.19 22.52
C GLY A 180 -7.85 12.73 23.23
N GLU A 181 -7.89 12.73 24.57
CA GLU A 181 -9.06 12.29 25.36
C GLU A 181 -10.37 12.96 24.89
N TRP A 182 -10.29 14.22 24.47
CA TRP A 182 -11.43 15.03 23.98
C TRP A 182 -11.84 14.74 22.52
N GLN A 183 -11.06 13.94 21.80
CA GLN A 183 -11.23 13.64 20.37
C GLN A 183 -11.82 12.25 20.12
N GLN A 184 -12.07 11.45 21.17
CA GLN A 184 -12.61 10.09 21.05
C GLN A 184 -13.93 10.04 20.26
N ASP A 185 -14.79 11.04 20.47
CA ASP A 185 -16.10 11.16 19.83
C ASP A 185 -16.06 11.83 18.46
N TYR A 186 -14.88 12.23 17.97
CA TYR A 186 -14.78 12.92 16.71
C TYR A 186 -14.98 11.95 15.55
N SER A 187 -15.51 12.46 14.45
CA SER A 187 -15.67 11.71 13.20
C SER A 187 -15.21 12.53 12.02
N ASN A 188 -14.78 11.85 10.96
CA ASN A 188 -14.31 12.49 9.75
C ASN A 188 -15.39 13.39 9.11
N TYR A 189 -14.96 14.57 8.64
CA TYR A 189 -15.78 15.45 7.81
C TYR A 189 -15.09 15.75 6.48
N ASP A 190 -15.73 15.37 5.38
CA ASP A 190 -15.21 15.65 4.04
C ASP A 190 -15.61 17.06 3.58
N LEU A 191 -14.70 18.01 3.69
CA LEU A 191 -14.88 19.36 3.15
C LEU A 191 -15.11 19.36 1.64
N ASN A 192 -15.88 20.33 1.17
CA ASN A 192 -15.97 20.68 -0.24
C ASN A 192 -15.27 22.01 -0.58
N THR A 193 -15.10 22.27 -1.88
CA THR A 193 -14.37 23.46 -2.39
C THR A 193 -14.96 24.78 -1.90
N ARG A 194 -16.29 24.87 -1.75
CA ARG A 194 -16.96 26.09 -1.29
C ARG A 194 -16.68 26.33 0.20
N GLU A 195 -16.70 25.28 1.01
CA GLU A 195 -16.37 25.37 2.43
C GLU A 195 -14.92 25.78 2.64
N LEU A 196 -13.98 25.17 1.90
CA LEU A 196 -12.58 25.56 1.97
C LEU A 196 -12.36 27.04 1.57
N SER A 197 -13.11 27.54 0.57
CA SER A 197 -13.09 28.97 0.20
C SER A 197 -13.55 29.88 1.35
N VAL A 198 -14.59 29.46 2.08
CA VAL A 198 -15.09 30.23 3.24
C VAL A 198 -14.07 30.21 4.37
N ILE A 199 -13.48 29.05 4.64
CA ILE A 199 -12.44 28.89 5.66
C ILE A 199 -11.23 29.77 5.36
N ASP A 200 -10.73 29.73 4.12
CA ASP A 200 -9.62 30.55 3.63
C ASP A 200 -9.86 32.05 3.87
N GLN A 201 -11.02 32.57 3.48
CA GLN A 201 -11.39 33.97 3.72
C GLN A 201 -11.46 34.34 5.19
N ILE A 202 -11.96 33.45 6.05
CA ILE A 202 -12.05 33.69 7.49
C ILE A 202 -10.66 33.72 8.11
N PHE A 203 -9.80 32.76 7.74
CA PHE A 203 -8.42 32.71 8.21
C PHE A 203 -7.62 33.93 7.76
N GLN A 204 -7.74 34.33 6.48
CA GLN A 204 -7.09 35.52 5.98
C GLN A 204 -7.48 36.78 6.78
N LYS A 205 -8.77 36.96 7.07
CA LYS A 205 -9.26 38.07 7.90
C LYS A 205 -8.72 38.03 9.32
N GLU A 206 -8.59 36.84 9.90
CA GLU A 206 -8.08 36.70 11.27
C GLU A 206 -6.58 37.02 11.34
N PHE A 207 -5.79 36.54 10.37
CA PHE A 207 -4.37 36.85 10.28
C PHE A 207 -4.10 38.35 10.17
N LEU A 208 -4.92 39.09 9.41
CA LEU A 208 -4.80 40.55 9.28
C LEU A 208 -4.99 41.31 10.60
N LYS A 209 -5.70 40.74 11.59
CA LYS A 209 -5.89 41.38 12.90
C LYS A 209 -4.67 41.24 13.81
N ILE A 210 -3.84 40.23 13.59
CA ILE A 210 -2.73 39.85 14.48
C ILE A 210 -1.42 40.40 13.92
N LYS A 211 -1.05 41.61 14.35
CA LYS A 211 0.10 42.38 13.82
C LYS A 211 1.46 41.65 13.81
N LYS A 212 1.66 40.65 14.66
CA LYS A 212 2.92 39.91 14.78
C LYS A 212 3.06 38.75 13.78
N LEU A 213 1.99 38.41 13.05
CA LEU A 213 2.02 37.36 12.06
C LEU A 213 2.62 37.85 10.73
N ARG A 214 3.16 36.92 9.96
CA ARG A 214 3.59 37.18 8.59
C ARG A 214 2.38 37.28 7.66
N ASN A 215 2.62 37.60 6.40
CA ASN A 215 1.56 37.59 5.40
C ASN A 215 0.95 36.19 5.28
N PHE A 216 -0.37 36.11 5.15
CA PHE A 216 -1.11 34.86 5.09
C PHE A 216 -0.61 33.89 3.99
N ASP A 217 -0.15 34.43 2.86
CA ASP A 217 0.36 33.65 1.72
C ASP A 217 1.76 33.07 1.93
N GLU A 218 2.47 33.50 2.98
CA GLU A 218 3.77 32.95 3.38
C GLU A 218 3.64 31.65 4.16
N TYR A 219 2.41 31.26 4.52
CA TYR A 219 2.15 30.03 5.27
C TYR A 219 1.70 28.88 4.36
N LEU A 220 2.28 27.71 4.60
CA LEU A 220 1.71 26.40 4.27
C LEU A 220 0.64 26.06 5.31
N LYS A 221 -0.42 25.38 4.89
CA LYS A 221 -1.65 25.24 5.67
C LYS A 221 -2.11 23.79 5.63
N GLN A 222 -2.13 23.14 6.79
CA GLN A 222 -2.69 21.80 6.93
C GLN A 222 -4.01 21.89 7.66
N ILE A 223 -5.05 21.27 7.10
CA ILE A 223 -6.39 21.25 7.69
C ILE A 223 -6.83 19.81 7.90
N VAL A 224 -7.36 19.54 9.08
CA VAL A 224 -8.19 18.37 9.38
C VAL A 224 -9.59 18.88 9.73
N ALA A 225 -10.62 18.27 9.15
CA ALA A 225 -12.00 18.62 9.43
C ALA A 225 -12.73 17.45 10.08
N VAL A 226 -13.40 17.74 11.19
CA VAL A 226 -14.07 16.75 12.03
C VAL A 226 -15.48 17.20 12.40
N LYS A 227 -16.33 16.24 12.73
CA LYS A 227 -17.57 16.47 13.46
C LYS A 227 -17.40 16.02 14.90
N ASN A 228 -17.74 16.90 15.84
CA ASN A 228 -17.80 16.55 17.26
C ASN A 228 -19.13 15.86 17.62
N SER A 229 -19.28 15.47 18.89
CA SER A 229 -20.49 14.81 19.42
C SER A 229 -21.77 15.67 19.32
N ARG A 230 -21.64 16.99 19.12
CA ARG A 230 -22.75 17.92 18.91
C ARG A 230 -23.08 18.13 17.42
N ASN A 231 -22.48 17.36 16.52
CA ASN A 231 -22.56 17.53 15.06
C ASN A 231 -22.05 18.89 14.57
N GLU A 232 -21.24 19.59 15.35
CA GLU A 232 -20.56 20.80 14.90
C GLU A 232 -19.34 20.43 14.06
N ILE A 233 -19.13 21.17 12.98
CA ILE A 233 -17.99 20.97 12.09
C ILE A 233 -16.83 21.81 12.62
N LEU A 234 -15.78 21.14 13.08
CA LEU A 234 -14.57 21.77 13.58
C LEU A 234 -13.46 21.63 12.55
N ILE A 235 -12.74 22.73 12.34
CA ILE A 235 -11.61 22.85 11.43
C ILE A 235 -10.38 23.03 12.30
N GLN A 236 -9.57 21.98 12.38
CA GLN A 236 -8.25 22.01 13.01
C GLN A 236 -7.25 22.42 11.94
N ALA A 237 -6.62 23.58 12.11
CA ALA A 237 -5.76 24.17 11.11
C ALA A 237 -4.37 24.46 11.70
N ARG A 238 -3.34 23.92 11.05
CA ARG A 238 -1.94 24.18 11.36
C ARG A 238 -1.31 25.01 10.24
N PHE A 239 -0.59 26.06 10.61
CA PHE A 239 0.08 26.95 9.67
C PHE A 239 1.57 26.96 9.94
N PHE A 240 2.35 26.86 8.87
CA PHE A 240 3.81 26.80 8.92
C PHE A 240 4.40 27.79 7.95
N CYS A 241 5.45 28.52 8.34
CA CYS A 241 6.24 29.27 7.37
C CYS A 241 6.79 28.36 6.27
N LYS A 242 6.81 28.87 5.04
CA LYS A 242 7.49 28.20 3.93
C LYS A 242 8.98 28.06 4.22
N THR A 243 9.43 26.82 4.31
CA THR A 243 10.85 26.44 4.42
C THR A 243 11.13 25.39 3.37
N SER A 244 12.39 25.29 2.92
CA SER A 244 12.78 24.29 1.90
C SER A 244 12.34 22.87 2.27
N PHE A 245 12.41 22.50 3.55
CA PHE A 245 12.01 21.19 4.04
C PHE A 245 10.50 20.93 4.03
N LEU A 246 9.67 21.97 4.19
CA LEU A 246 8.21 21.81 4.22
C LEU A 246 7.56 21.94 2.85
N LEU A 247 8.18 22.66 1.91
CA LEU A 247 7.57 22.96 0.59
C LEU A 247 7.10 21.71 -0.15
N GLU A 248 7.75 20.57 0.07
CA GLU A 248 7.40 19.31 -0.59
C GLU A 248 6.67 18.35 0.35
N SER A 249 7.00 18.32 1.64
CA SER A 249 6.48 17.34 2.59
C SER A 249 5.10 17.67 3.17
N TYR A 250 4.73 18.96 3.27
CA TYR A 250 3.49 19.41 3.91
C TYR A 250 2.21 18.81 3.30
N GLN A 251 2.29 18.38 2.04
CA GLN A 251 1.18 17.77 1.34
C GLN A 251 1.03 16.28 1.63
N TYR A 252 2.01 15.58 2.21
CA TYR A 252 1.97 14.12 2.32
C TYR A 252 1.72 13.59 3.73
N TYR A 253 2.16 14.28 4.78
CA TYR A 253 1.92 13.88 6.16
C TYR A 253 1.64 15.10 7.04
N GLU A 254 0.91 14.89 8.13
CA GLU A 254 0.64 15.95 9.11
C GLU A 254 1.93 16.34 9.84
N SER A 255 2.22 17.63 9.87
CA SER A 255 3.38 18.18 10.56
C SER A 255 3.00 18.48 12.01
N ASP A 256 3.79 17.91 12.92
CA ASP A 256 3.71 18.23 14.35
C ASP A 256 4.90 19.13 14.71
N MET A 257 4.66 20.43 14.73
CA MET A 257 5.64 21.41 15.20
C MET A 257 5.06 22.11 16.42
N HIS A 258 5.86 22.27 17.47
CA HIS A 258 5.47 22.94 18.72
C HIS A 258 6.23 24.24 19.00
N ASP A 259 7.32 24.48 18.26
CA ASP A 259 8.16 25.68 18.36
C ASP A 259 8.24 26.39 16.99
N GLY A 260 8.63 27.67 16.96
CA GLY A 260 8.78 28.45 15.74
C GLY A 260 8.23 29.88 15.80
N GLY A 261 7.84 30.39 16.96
CA GLY A 261 7.33 31.75 17.08
C GLY A 261 6.10 32.00 16.19
N ASN A 262 6.08 33.15 15.51
CA ASN A 262 5.01 33.51 14.57
C ASN A 262 4.94 32.62 13.29
N CYS A 263 5.83 31.64 13.14
CA CYS A 263 5.81 30.70 12.03
C CYS A 263 4.99 29.45 12.29
N ASN A 264 4.55 29.22 13.52
CA ASN A 264 3.82 28.02 13.89
C ASN A 264 2.55 28.39 14.64
N ILE A 265 1.42 28.14 13.99
CA ILE A 265 0.11 28.59 14.44
C ILE A 265 -0.84 27.41 14.37
N TYR A 266 -1.54 27.16 15.47
CA TYR A 266 -2.59 26.16 15.56
C TYR A 266 -3.91 26.82 15.90
N LEU A 267 -4.90 26.64 15.04
CA LEU A 267 -6.25 27.20 15.20
C LEU A 267 -7.26 26.06 15.23
N GLU A 268 -8.29 26.23 16.06
CA GLU A 268 -9.53 25.48 15.91
C GLU A 268 -10.68 26.44 15.63
N PHE A 269 -11.31 26.23 14.48
CA PHE A 269 -12.42 27.04 14.01
C PHE A 269 -13.67 26.18 13.86
N ASN A 270 -14.76 26.58 14.52
CA ASN A 270 -16.05 25.95 14.37
C ASN A 270 -16.77 26.55 13.16
N LEU A 271 -16.81 25.81 12.05
CA LEU A 271 -17.44 26.21 10.80
C LEU A 271 -18.96 26.37 10.94
N THR A 272 -19.59 25.59 11.81
CA THR A 272 -21.03 25.66 12.07
C THR A 272 -21.41 26.98 12.73
N THR A 273 -20.69 27.39 13.78
CA THR A 273 -20.99 28.63 14.53
C THR A 273 -20.24 29.86 14.02
N ARG A 274 -19.27 29.66 13.14
CA ARG A 274 -18.33 30.67 12.60
C ARG A 274 -17.52 31.39 13.68
N LYS A 275 -17.09 30.65 14.70
CA LYS A 275 -16.26 31.17 15.79
C LYS A 275 -14.97 30.37 15.91
N PHE A 276 -13.90 31.05 16.31
CA PHE A 276 -12.69 30.37 16.76
C PHE A 276 -12.92 29.86 18.17
N ASN A 277 -12.61 28.57 18.40
CA ASN A 277 -12.59 27.98 19.73
C ASN A 277 -11.31 28.39 20.45
N PHE A 278 -10.18 28.33 19.75
CA PHE A 278 -8.91 28.89 20.20
C PHE A 278 -8.00 29.24 19.02
N ILE A 279 -7.00 30.08 19.32
CA ILE A 279 -5.90 30.47 18.44
C ILE A 279 -4.64 30.36 19.28
N ASN A 280 -3.76 29.41 18.94
CA ASN A 280 -2.47 29.22 19.59
C ASN A 280 -1.37 29.60 18.60
N ILE A 281 -0.45 30.45 19.04
CA ILE A 281 0.69 30.91 18.24
C ILE A 281 1.93 30.65 19.09
N ALA A 282 2.84 29.81 18.58
CA ALA A 282 4.03 29.43 19.33
C ALA A 282 4.82 30.68 19.77
N GLY A 283 5.34 30.68 21.00
CA GLY A 283 6.12 31.79 21.54
C GLY A 283 5.35 33.09 21.80
N MET A 284 4.01 33.09 21.70
CA MET A 284 3.16 34.18 22.19
C MET A 284 2.34 33.70 23.40
N ALA A 285 3.02 33.56 24.53
CA ALA A 285 2.39 33.49 25.86
C ALA A 285 2.23 34.90 26.43
#